data_AF-A0A077LWQ7-F1
#
_entry.id   AF-A0A077LWQ7-F1
#
_cell.length_a   1.000
_cell.length_b   1.000
_cell.length_c   1.000
_cell.angle_alpha   90.00
_cell.angle_beta   90.00
_cell.angle_gamma   90.00
#
_symmetry.space_group_name_H-M   'P 1'
#
loop_
_entity.id
_entity.type
_entity.pdbx_description
1 polymer ?
#
loop_
_entity_poly.entity_id
_entity_poly.type
_entity_poly.pdbx_seq_one_letter_code
_entity_poly.pdbx_strand_id
1 'polypeptide(L)' 'MSQTITFRPDEDAERALAVLTADGTAVSAAVRAALIDAARGRAQERLRAEAEALAADATDRAEAARVLRDMETLRAW' A
#
# COMPACT_ATOMS: atom_id res chain seq x y z
N MET A 1 13.86 -14.82 -17.88
CA MET A 1 14.26 -14.04 -19.08
C MET A 1 13.67 -12.64 -18.93
N SER A 2 14.43 -11.58 -19.18
CA SER A 2 13.90 -10.21 -19.11
C SER A 2 13.23 -9.83 -20.43
N GLN A 3 11.98 -9.40 -20.36
CA GLN A 3 11.27 -8.81 -21.50
C GLN A 3 11.54 -7.30 -21.54
N THR A 4 11.84 -6.78 -22.73
CA THR A 4 11.98 -5.33 -22.94
C THR A 4 10.61 -4.71 -23.16
N ILE A 5 10.36 -3.58 -22.51
CA ILE A 5 9.15 -2.76 -22.69
C ILE A 5 9.58 -1.43 -23.31
N THR A 6 8.91 -1.02 -24.39
CA THR A 6 9.08 0.32 -24.97
C THR A 6 8.09 1.27 -24.30
N PHE A 7 8.60 2.35 -23.73
CA PHE A 7 7.80 3.39 -23.07
C PHE A 7 8.00 4.71 -23.81
N ARG A 8 6.89 5.34 -24.21
CA ARG A 8 6.89 6.69 -24.75
C ARG A 8 6.36 7.62 -23.67
N PRO A 9 7.22 8.40 -23.00
CA PRO A 9 6.77 9.34 -21.98
C PRO A 9 5.95 10.47 -22.61
N ASP A 10 4.95 10.95 -21.86
CA ASP A 10 4.37 12.26 -22.08
C ASP A 10 5.22 13.33 -21.37
N GLU A 11 4.84 14.60 -21.51
CA GLU A 11 5.60 15.73 -20.96
C GLU A 11 5.75 15.65 -19.44
N ASP A 12 4.73 15.16 -18.73
CA ASP A 12 4.77 14.95 -17.29
C ASP A 12 5.75 13.85 -16.90
N ALA A 13 5.72 12.72 -17.61
CA ALA A 13 6.66 11.63 -17.41
C ALA A 13 8.10 12.04 -17.75
N GLU A 14 8.31 12.86 -18.78
CA GLU A 14 9.63 13.41 -19.11
C GLU A 14 10.17 14.29 -17.97
N ARG A 15 9.34 15.18 -17.41
CA ARG A 15 9.70 15.98 -16.24
C ARG A 15 10.02 15.13 -15.02
N ALA A 16 9.19 14.12 -14.73
CA ALA A 16 9.41 13.22 -13.61
C ALA A 16 10.72 12.43 -13.78
N LEU A 17 11.00 11.92 -14.99
CA LEU A 17 12.25 11.24 -15.29
C LEU A 17 13.44 12.17 -15.08
N ALA A 18 13.38 13.42 -15.54
CA ALA A 18 14.46 14.38 -15.35
C ALA A 18 14.80 14.59 -13.86
N VAL A 19 13.78 14.66 -12.99
CA VAL A 19 13.97 14.75 -11.53
C VAL A 19 14.58 13.46 -10.98
N LEU A 20 14.01 12.30 -11.35
CA LEU A 20 14.44 10.99 -10.84
C LEU A 20 15.85 10.58 -11.30
N THR A 21 16.35 11.16 -12.38
CA THR A 21 17.69 10.88 -12.92
C THR A 21 18.68 12.04 -12.73
N ALA A 22 18.30 13.09 -12.00
CA ALA A 22 19.14 14.28 -11.80
C ALA A 22 20.47 13.97 -11.10
N ASP A 23 20.52 12.88 -10.33
CA ASP A 23 21.70 12.38 -9.62
C ASP A 23 22.58 11.43 -10.45
N GLY A 24 22.25 11.22 -11.73
CA GLY A 24 22.93 10.28 -12.62
C GLY A 24 22.36 8.85 -12.58
N THR A 25 21.26 8.61 -11.86
CA THR A 25 20.55 7.34 -11.91
C THR A 25 20.11 7.00 -13.35
N ALA A 26 20.33 5.75 -13.76
CA ALA A 26 19.90 5.30 -15.09
C ALA A 26 18.36 5.31 -15.21
N VAL A 27 17.84 5.77 -16.35
CA VAL A 27 16.39 5.82 -16.63
C VAL A 27 15.69 4.48 -16.35
N SER A 28 16.28 3.37 -16.78
CA SER A 28 15.69 2.04 -16.57
C SER A 28 15.64 1.63 -15.09
N ALA A 29 16.58 2.11 -14.27
CA ALA A 29 16.56 1.91 -12.82
C ALA A 29 15.48 2.77 -12.16
N ALA A 30 15.39 4.05 -12.54
CA ALA A 30 14.34 4.97 -12.07
C ALA A 30 12.94 4.45 -12.41
N VAL A 31 12.70 4.04 -13.66
CA VAL A 31 11.41 3.47 -14.10
C VAL A 31 11.08 2.19 -13.34
N ARG A 32 12.06 1.30 -13.12
CA ARG A 32 11.86 0.08 -12.35
C ARG A 32 11.46 0.38 -10.91
N ALA A 33 12.18 1.28 -10.25
CA ALA A 33 11.88 1.68 -8.88
C ALA A 33 10.48 2.29 -8.77
N ALA A 34 10.17 3.26 -9.63
CA ALA A 34 8.86 3.91 -9.67
C ALA A 34 7.71 2.92 -9.88
N LEU A 35 7.88 1.92 -10.76
CA LEU A 35 6.87 0.89 -11.00
C LEU A 35 6.65 0.01 -9.74
N ILE A 36 7.72 -0.38 -9.06
CA ILE A 36 7.64 -1.18 -7.83
C ILE A 36 6.96 -0.38 -6.72
N ASP A 37 7.31 0.89 -6.55
CA ASP A 37 6.73 1.75 -5.52
C ASP A 37 5.25 2.02 -5.79
N ALA A 38 4.88 2.26 -7.04
CA ALA A 38 3.48 2.40 -7.45
C ALA A 38 2.64 1.13 -7.22
N ALA A 39 3.25 -0.07 -7.36
CA ALA A 39 2.60 -1.33 -7.05
C ALA A 39 2.43 -1.52 -5.53
N ARG A 40 3.45 -1.16 -4.75
CA ARG A 40 3.40 -1.20 -3.27
C ARG A 40 2.33 -0.25 -2.72
N GLY A 41 2.27 0.98 -3.22
CA GLY A 41 1.24 1.95 -2.82
C GLY A 41 -0.18 1.40 -3.01
N ARG A 42 -0.47 0.85 -4.19
CA ARG A 42 -1.76 0.20 -4.47
C ARG A 42 -2.06 -0.98 -3.53
N ALA A 43 -1.05 -1.81 -3.24
CA ALA A 43 -1.23 -2.92 -2.32
C ALA A 43 -1.54 -2.44 -0.89
N GLN A 44 -0.87 -1.39 -0.43
CA GLN A 44 -1.12 -0.79 0.89
C GLN A 44 -2.49 -0.13 0.97
N GLU A 45 -2.92 0.59 -0.06
CA GLU A 45 -4.26 1.17 -0.15
C GLU A 45 -5.35 0.10 -0.05
N ARG A 46 -5.17 -1.02 -0.77
CA ARG A 46 -6.10 -2.15 -0.70
C ARG A 46 -6.14 -2.75 0.70
N LEU A 47 -4.99 -3.04 1.31
CA LEU A 47 -4.91 -3.58 2.66
C LEU A 47 -5.56 -2.64 3.69
N ARG A 48 -5.38 -1.34 3.52
CA ARG A 48 -6.02 -0.33 4.37
C ARG A 48 -7.53 -0.36 4.21
N ALA A 49 -8.05 -0.42 2.99
CA ALA A 49 -9.49 -0.51 2.74
C ALA A 49 -10.08 -1.80 3.32
N GLU A 50 -9.38 -2.94 3.19
CA GLU A 50 -9.77 -4.21 3.80
C GLU A 50 -9.78 -4.13 5.33
N ALA A 51 -8.76 -3.51 5.94
CA ALA A 51 -8.69 -3.32 7.38
C ALA A 51 -9.80 -2.39 7.91
N GLU A 52 -10.09 -1.31 7.19
CA GLU A 52 -11.18 -0.39 7.52
C GLU A 52 -12.54 -1.09 7.42
N ALA A 53 -12.75 -1.93 6.40
CA ALA A 53 -13.96 -2.74 6.26
C ALA A 53 -14.10 -3.75 7.41
N LEU A 54 -13.03 -4.45 7.77
CA LEU A 54 -13.01 -5.38 8.89
C LEU A 54 -13.28 -4.69 10.23
N ALA A 55 -12.66 -3.53 10.47
CA ALA A 55 -12.89 -2.75 11.69
C ALA A 55 -14.32 -2.19 11.78
N ALA A 56 -14.97 -1.93 10.64
CA ALA A 56 -16.34 -1.46 10.59
C ALA A 56 -17.37 -2.58 10.84
N ASP A 57 -16.98 -3.85 10.81
CA ASP A 57 -17.89 -4.98 11.03
C ASP A 57 -18.55 -4.87 12.41
N ALA A 58 -19.87 -4.70 12.40
CA ALA A 58 -20.66 -4.52 13.61
C ALA A 58 -20.77 -5.82 14.41
N THR A 59 -20.73 -6.97 13.75
CA THR A 59 -20.80 -8.30 14.39
C THR A 59 -19.53 -8.54 15.18
N ASP A 60 -18.38 -8.38 14.54
CA ASP A 60 -17.08 -8.57 15.17
C ASP A 60 -16.86 -7.59 16.33
N ARG A 61 -17.27 -6.33 16.18
CA ARG A 61 -17.22 -5.35 17.28
C ARG A 61 -18.12 -5.71 18.45
N ALA A 62 -19.34 -6.20 18.19
CA ALA A 62 -20.26 -6.62 19.24
C ALA A 62 -19.73 -7.85 19.98
N GLU A 63 -19.13 -8.79 19.25
CA GLU A 63 -18.50 -9.97 19.81
C GLU A 63 -17.28 -9.61 20.66
N ALA A 64 -16.36 -8.79 20.14
CA ALA A 64 -15.19 -8.32 20.88
C ALA A 64 -15.58 -7.58 22.17
N ALA A 65 -16.61 -6.74 22.12
CA ALA A 65 -17.14 -6.05 23.30
C ALA A 65 -17.73 -7.03 24.33
N ARG A 66 -18.36 -8.12 23.89
CA ARG A 66 -18.86 -9.17 24.79
C ARG A 66 -17.69 -9.89 25.46
N VAL A 67 -16.71 -10.36 24.69
CA VAL A 67 -15.53 -11.05 25.20
C VAL A 67 -14.79 -10.20 26.24
N LEU A 68 -14.60 -8.90 25.97
CA LEU A 68 -13.96 -7.99 26.94
C LEU A 68 -14.72 -7.88 28.26
N ARG A 69 -16.06 -7.80 28.23
CA ARG A 69 -16.88 -7.81 29.44
C ARG A 69 -16.76 -9.12 30.21
N ASP A 70 -16.74 -10.24 29.48
CA ASP A 70 -16.62 -11.56 30.09
C ASP A 70 -15.23 -11.74 30.75
N MET A 71 -14.16 -11.25 30.10
CA MET A 71 -12.80 -11.26 30.67
C MET A 71 -12.65 -10.37 31.89
N GLU A 72 -13.28 -9.18 31.90
CA GLU A 72 -13.25 -8.29 33.07
C GLU A 72 -13.96 -8.91 34.27
N THR A 73 -15.06 -9.63 34.03
CA THR A 73 -15.77 -10.38 35.07
C THR A 73 -14.88 -11.45 35.72
N LEU A 74 -14.04 -12.12 34.93
CA LEU A 74 -13.08 -13.12 35.41
C LEU A 74 -11.90 -12.50 36.17
N ARG A 75 -11.53 -11.24 35.87
CA ARG A 75 -10.41 -10.53 36.51
C ARG A 75 -10.75 -9.93 37.88
N ALA A 76 -12.03 -9.74 38.16
CA ALA A 76 -12.53 -9.19 39.42
C ALA A 76 -12.63 -10.21 40.57
N TRP A 77 -12.17 -11.46 40.34
CA TRP A 77 -12.03 -12.55 41.32
C TRP A 77 -10.57 -12.79 41.66
#